data_AF-A0A7L2VY04-F1
#
_entry.id   AF-A0A7L2VY04-F1
#
_cell.length_a   1.000
_cell.length_b   1.000
_cell.length_c   1.000
_cell.angle_alpha   90.00
_cell.angle_beta   90.00
_cell.angle_gamma   90.00
#
_symmetry.space_group_name_H-M   'P 1'
#
loop_
_entity.id
_entity.type
_entity.pdbx_description
1 polymer ?
#
loop_
_entity_poly.entity_id
_entity_poly.type
_entity_poly.pdbx_seq_one_letter_code
_entity_poly.pdbx_strand_id
1 'polypeptide(L)'
;LCPPGAPPVTPKPPPRKPKGPSRKARLIIRNLSFKCSEDDLRGLFSPFGTVLEVNIPKKPDGKMRGFAFVQLKNVLEAAKALKGMNMKEIKGRPVAVDWAVAKDKYRATQEKGKEEEEEEEEEEKEEEEEEEEEEEEE
;
A
#
# COMPACT_ATOMS: atom_id res chain seq x y z
N LEU A 1 -25.65 52.78 -2.42
CA LEU A 1 -24.47 51.94 -2.08
C LEU A 1 -24.95 50.83 -1.14
N CYS A 2 -25.20 49.63 -1.68
CA CYS A 2 -25.42 48.39 -0.91
C CYS A 2 -24.53 47.30 -1.52
N PRO A 3 -23.78 46.52 -0.73
CA PRO A 3 -22.80 45.55 -1.24
C PRO A 3 -23.44 44.30 -1.86
N PRO A 4 -22.71 43.60 -2.76
CA PRO A 4 -23.21 42.49 -3.56
C PRO A 4 -23.51 41.22 -2.74
N GLY A 5 -24.52 40.48 -3.19
CA GLY A 5 -25.07 39.28 -2.55
C GLY A 5 -24.03 38.18 -2.31
N ALA A 6 -24.12 37.59 -1.12
CA ALA A 6 -23.34 36.41 -0.74
C ALA A 6 -23.73 35.20 -1.61
N PRO A 7 -22.77 34.33 -1.97
CA PRO A 7 -23.05 33.10 -2.71
C PRO A 7 -23.84 32.09 -1.85
N PRO A 8 -24.62 31.19 -2.48
CA PRO A 8 -25.43 30.20 -1.76
C PRO A 8 -24.54 29.21 -1.01
N VAL A 9 -24.72 29.14 0.30
CA VAL A 9 -24.07 28.12 1.14
C VAL A 9 -24.67 26.77 0.78
N THR A 10 -23.89 25.88 0.20
CA THR A 10 -24.34 24.51 -0.06
C THR A 10 -24.38 23.73 1.26
N PRO A 11 -25.48 23.00 1.57
CA PRO A 11 -25.55 22.22 2.79
C PRO A 11 -24.55 21.05 2.68
N LYS A 12 -23.52 21.07 3.54
CA LYS A 12 -22.64 19.92 3.77
C LYS A 12 -23.52 18.69 4.09
N PRO A 13 -23.32 17.54 3.45
CA PRO A 13 -24.10 16.34 3.73
C PRO A 13 -23.94 15.90 5.20
N PRO A 14 -24.97 15.29 5.80
CA PRO A 14 -24.98 14.96 7.22
C PRO A 14 -23.83 14.01 7.59
N PRO A 15 -23.26 14.11 8.79
CA PRO A 15 -22.25 13.17 9.27
C PRO A 15 -22.91 11.79 9.44
N ARG A 16 -22.68 10.91 8.46
CA ARG A 16 -23.06 9.49 8.58
C ARG A 16 -22.27 8.90 9.75
N LYS A 17 -22.98 8.26 10.69
CA LYS A 17 -22.44 7.57 11.87
C LYS A 17 -21.17 6.79 11.52
N PRO A 18 -20.10 6.81 12.34
CA PRO A 18 -18.87 6.08 12.04
C PRO A 18 -19.14 4.58 12.11
N LYS A 19 -19.45 3.97 10.96
CA LYS A 19 -19.14 2.54 10.77
C LYS A 19 -17.64 2.46 10.99
N GLY A 20 -17.18 1.62 11.92
CA GLY A 20 -15.75 1.44 12.22
C GLY A 20 -14.91 1.37 10.93
N PRO A 21 -13.64 1.79 10.97
CA PRO A 21 -12.84 2.06 9.78
C PRO A 21 -13.01 0.92 8.78
N SER A 22 -13.71 1.21 7.69
CA SER A 22 -13.98 0.21 6.67
C SER A 22 -12.63 -0.13 6.05
N ARG A 23 -12.09 -1.30 6.40
CA ARG A 23 -10.78 -1.77 5.89
C ARG A 23 -10.74 -1.88 4.35
N LYS A 24 -11.89 -1.72 3.69
CA LYS A 24 -12.05 -1.58 2.23
C LYS A 24 -11.40 -0.31 1.64
N ALA A 25 -11.13 0.71 2.47
CA ALA A 25 -10.53 1.98 2.05
C ALA A 25 -9.03 2.10 2.40
N ARG A 26 -8.34 0.95 2.51
CA ARG A 26 -6.90 0.91 2.79
C ARG A 26 -6.12 0.74 1.49
N LEU A 27 -5.03 1.49 1.36
CA LEU A 27 -4.11 1.47 0.25
C LEU A 27 -2.73 1.01 0.72
N ILE A 28 -1.99 0.34 -0.17
CA ILE A 28 -0.58 0.03 0.00
C ILE A 28 0.21 0.85 -1.03
N ILE A 29 1.29 1.48 -0.56
CA ILE A 29 2.23 2.24 -1.38
C ILE A 29 3.52 1.43 -1.45
N ARG A 30 3.86 0.89 -2.62
CA ARG A 30 5.08 0.15 -2.91
C ARG A 30 6.12 1.05 -3.57
N ASN A 31 7.39 0.63 -3.53
CA ASN A 31 8.54 1.37 -4.04
C ASN A 31 8.73 2.77 -3.41
N LEU A 32 8.34 2.90 -2.13
CA LEU A 32 8.47 4.14 -1.38
C LEU A 32 9.93 4.39 -1.02
N SER A 33 10.39 5.63 -1.23
CA SER A 33 11.73 6.05 -0.82
C SER A 33 11.92 5.90 0.69
N PHE A 34 13.07 5.38 1.13
CA PHE A 34 13.41 5.24 2.56
C PHE A 34 13.51 6.56 3.32
N LYS A 35 13.48 7.70 2.62
CA LYS A 35 13.41 9.04 3.20
C LYS A 35 11.98 9.52 3.44
N CYS A 36 10.96 8.77 3.03
CA CYS A 36 9.56 9.13 3.23
C CYS A 36 9.11 8.75 4.64
N SER A 37 8.52 9.72 5.34
CA SER A 37 7.93 9.53 6.66
C SER A 37 6.41 9.42 6.57
N GLU A 38 5.76 9.00 7.65
CA GLU A 38 4.30 8.99 7.73
C GLU A 38 3.68 10.37 7.49
N ASP A 39 4.35 11.43 7.93
CA ASP A 39 3.86 12.80 7.74
C ASP A 39 3.90 13.22 6.25
N ASP A 40 4.93 12.81 5.50
CA ASP A 40 4.97 13.01 4.04
C ASP A 40 3.79 12.32 3.36
N LEU A 41 3.54 11.05 3.71
CA LEU A 41 2.41 10.30 3.16
C LEU A 41 1.08 10.94 3.55
N ARG A 42 0.94 11.40 4.79
CA ARG A 42 -0.28 12.09 5.23
C ARG A 42 -0.51 13.36 4.41
N GLY A 43 0.54 14.16 4.18
CA GLY A 43 0.48 15.38 3.37
C GLY A 43 0.14 15.10 1.91
N LEU A 44 0.77 14.08 1.31
CA LEU A 44 0.56 13.70 -0.10
C LEU A 44 -0.84 13.13 -0.35
N PHE A 45 -1.41 12.40 0.60
CA PHE A 45 -2.73 11.78 0.48
C PHE A 45 -3.88 12.68 0.98
N SER A 46 -3.60 13.68 1.82
CA SER A 46 -4.56 14.67 2.31
C SER A 46 -5.39 15.37 1.22
N PRO A 47 -4.87 15.77 0.04
CA PRO A 47 -5.69 16.41 -0.99
C PRO A 47 -6.70 15.46 -1.67
N PHE A 48 -6.48 14.15 -1.59
CA PHE A 48 -7.38 13.15 -2.16
C PHE A 48 -8.47 12.70 -1.18
N GLY A 49 -8.20 12.81 0.12
CA GLY A 49 -9.17 12.55 1.16
C GLY A 49 -8.63 12.56 2.58
N THR A 50 -9.49 12.21 3.52
CA THR A 50 -9.13 12.18 4.95
C THR A 50 -8.36 10.91 5.30
N VAL A 51 -7.07 11.06 5.62
CA VAL A 51 -6.21 9.98 6.13
C VAL A 51 -6.56 9.69 7.59
N LEU A 52 -6.91 8.44 7.88
CA LEU A 52 -7.24 7.97 9.23
C LEU A 52 -6.02 7.36 9.94
N GLU A 53 -5.20 6.63 9.20
CA GLU A 53 -4.05 5.91 9.75
C GLU A 53 -2.99 5.75 8.66
N VAL A 54 -1.73 5.87 9.05
CA VAL A 54 -0.57 5.52 8.23
C VAL A 54 0.24 4.50 9.03
N ASN A 55 0.80 3.50 8.35
CA ASN A 55 1.65 2.50 8.97
C ASN A 55 2.79 2.16 8.03
N ILE A 56 4.04 2.35 8.47
CA ILE A 56 5.25 2.02 7.70
C ILE A 56 5.98 0.88 8.40
N PRO A 57 5.81 -0.38 7.95
CA PRO A 57 6.53 -1.50 8.52
C PRO A 57 8.04 -1.33 8.32
N LYS A 58 8.76 -1.49 9.42
CA LYS A 58 10.23 -1.51 9.45
C LYS A 58 10.69 -2.95 9.59
N LYS A 59 11.81 -3.31 8.96
CA LYS A 59 12.48 -4.59 9.19
C LYS A 59 13.00 -4.65 10.63
N PRO A 60 13.21 -5.84 11.20
CA PRO A 60 13.86 -6.00 12.51
C PRO A 60 15.26 -5.35 12.56
N ASP A 61 15.95 -5.30 11.41
CA ASP A 61 17.24 -4.61 11.20
C ASP A 61 17.14 -3.06 11.24
N GLY A 62 15.96 -2.50 11.48
CA GLY A 62 15.73 -1.05 11.50
C GLY A 62 15.62 -0.39 10.12
N LYS A 63 16.01 -1.10 9.05
CA LYS A 63 15.81 -0.66 7.65
C LYS A 63 14.32 -0.62 7.29
N MET A 64 13.88 0.41 6.58
CA MET A 64 12.51 0.48 6.08
C MET A 64 12.27 -0.54 4.96
N ARG A 65 11.10 -1.18 4.90
CA ARG A 65 10.79 -2.20 3.89
C ARG A 65 10.46 -1.63 2.49
N GLY A 66 10.46 -0.30 2.33
CA GLY A 66 10.17 0.38 1.05
C GLY A 66 8.68 0.39 0.68
N PHE A 67 7.79 0.20 1.66
CA PHE A 67 6.36 0.35 1.46
C PHE A 67 5.64 0.88 2.70
N ALA A 68 4.42 1.37 2.49
CA ALA A 68 3.57 1.88 3.56
C ALA A 68 2.10 1.51 3.33
N PHE A 69 1.32 1.51 4.41
CA PHE A 69 -0.13 1.37 4.36
C PHE A 69 -0.78 2.69 4.76
N VAL A 70 -1.79 3.11 4.00
CA VAL A 70 -2.56 4.33 4.27
C VAL A 70 -4.04 3.95 4.31
N GLN A 71 -4.68 4.19 5.45
CA GLN A 71 -6.13 4.04 5.61
C GLN A 71 -6.80 5.38 5.36
N LEU A 72 -7.71 5.44 4.39
CA LEU A 72 -8.58 6.60 4.20
C LEU A 72 -9.96 6.37 4.82
N LYS A 73 -10.70 7.48 4.98
CA LYS A 73 -12.06 7.49 5.51
C LYS A 73 -13.05 6.77 4.60
N ASN A 74 -13.00 6.99 3.28
CA ASN A 74 -13.90 6.38 2.32
C ASN A 74 -13.15 5.67 1.18
N VAL A 75 -13.78 4.62 0.62
CA VAL A 75 -13.26 3.89 -0.54
C VAL A 75 -13.18 4.80 -1.78
N LEU A 76 -14.12 5.72 -1.93
CA LEU A 76 -14.12 6.68 -3.05
C LEU A 76 -12.90 7.63 -3.00
N GLU A 77 -12.55 8.09 -1.80
CA GLU A 77 -11.34 8.90 -1.58
C GLU A 77 -10.09 8.06 -1.86
N ALA A 78 -10.08 6.79 -1.44
CA ALA A 78 -8.97 5.87 -1.68
C ALA A 78 -8.78 5.58 -3.18
N ALA A 79 -9.86 5.38 -3.93
CA ALA A 79 -9.80 5.17 -5.38
C ALA A 79 -9.23 6.39 -6.12
N LYS A 80 -9.58 7.61 -5.66
CA LYS A 80 -9.01 8.85 -6.21
C LYS A 80 -7.52 8.97 -5.91
N ALA A 81 -7.12 8.71 -4.67
CA ALA A 81 -5.73 8.71 -4.27
C ALA A 81 -4.91 7.69 -5.06
N LEU A 82 -5.43 6.46 -5.20
CA LEU A 82 -4.82 5.41 -6.01
C LEU A 82 -4.57 5.90 -7.44
N LYS A 83 -5.61 6.39 -8.14
CA LYS A 83 -5.44 6.86 -9.52
C LYS A 83 -4.51 8.06 -9.67
N GLY A 84 -4.46 8.95 -8.67
CA GLY A 84 -3.66 10.18 -8.73
C GLY A 84 -2.22 10.05 -8.22
N MET A 85 -1.92 9.05 -7.39
CA MET A 85 -0.60 8.81 -6.82
C MET A 85 0.09 7.58 -7.38
N ASN A 86 -0.64 6.64 -8.00
CA ASN A 86 -0.02 5.51 -8.65
C ASN A 86 0.90 5.98 -9.79
N MET A 87 2.12 5.45 -9.83
CA MET A 87 3.20 5.82 -10.75
C MET A 87 3.73 7.25 -10.58
N LYS A 88 3.40 7.95 -9.50
CA LYS A 88 3.91 9.29 -9.25
C LYS A 88 5.29 9.24 -8.59
N GLU A 89 6.17 10.15 -8.96
CA GLU A 89 7.48 10.27 -8.32
C GLU A 89 7.37 10.95 -6.94
N ILE A 90 7.79 10.24 -5.89
CA ILE A 90 7.93 10.76 -4.52
C ILE A 90 9.41 10.68 -4.15
N LYS A 91 10.03 11.84 -3.87
CA LYS A 91 11.45 11.95 -3.51
C LYS A 91 12.38 11.23 -4.52
N GLY A 92 12.07 11.35 -5.81
CA GLY A 92 12.87 10.79 -6.91
C GLY A 92 12.69 9.28 -7.15
N ARG A 93 11.62 8.67 -6.64
CA ARG A 93 11.23 7.30 -6.99
C ARG A 93 9.75 7.23 -7.37
N PRO A 94 9.40 6.55 -8.47
CA PRO A 94 8.00 6.31 -8.82
C PRO A 94 7.39 5.35 -7.80
N VAL A 95 6.29 5.75 -7.16
CA VAL A 95 5.59 4.87 -6.22
C VAL A 95 4.45 4.14 -6.91
N ALA A 96 4.24 2.88 -6.55
CA ALA A 96 3.08 2.12 -6.98
C ALA A 96 2.03 2.13 -5.87
N VAL A 97 0.78 2.45 -6.18
CA VAL A 97 -0.30 2.51 -5.21
C VAL A 97 -1.37 1.50 -5.59
N ASP A 98 -1.68 0.59 -4.66
CA ASP A 98 -2.64 -0.49 -4.84
C ASP A 98 -3.62 -0.58 -3.68
N TRP A 99 -4.69 -1.35 -3.86
CA TRP A 99 -5.60 -1.70 -2.77
C TRP A 99 -4.89 -2.61 -1.76
N ALA A 100 -4.92 -2.23 -0.49
CA ALA A 100 -4.33 -3.07 0.55
C ALA A 100 -5.26 -4.25 0.86
N VAL A 101 -4.67 -5.45 0.90
CA VAL A 101 -5.35 -6.65 1.39
C VAL A 101 -5.46 -6.59 2.91
N ALA A 102 -6.59 -7.06 3.45
CA ALA A 102 -6.81 -7.06 4.90
C ALA A 102 -5.77 -7.92 5.62
N LYS A 103 -5.28 -7.45 6.78
CA LYS A 103 -4.29 -8.14 7.63
C LYS A 103 -4.67 -9.59 7.95
N ASP A 104 -5.97 -9.88 8.08
CA ASP A 104 -6.52 -11.22 8.31
C ASP A 104 -6.31 -12.17 7.12
N LYS A 105 -6.37 -11.66 5.88
CA LYS A 105 -5.99 -12.42 4.67
C LYS A 105 -4.47 -12.45 4.48
N TYR A 106 -3.77 -11.38 4.83
CA TYR A 106 -2.31 -11.30 4.65
C TYR A 106 -1.53 -12.21 5.61
N ARG A 107 -2.02 -12.44 6.83
CA ARG A 107 -1.43 -13.46 7.74
C ARG A 107 -1.56 -14.87 7.20
N ALA A 108 -2.68 -15.20 6.55
CA ALA A 108 -2.86 -16.51 5.90
C ALA A 108 -2.00 -16.66 4.64
N THR A 109 -1.76 -15.57 3.90
CA THR A 109 -0.88 -15.57 2.71
C THR A 109 0.61 -15.53 3.05
N GLN A 110 1.04 -14.98 4.18
CA GLN A 110 2.46 -14.95 4.57
C GLN A 110 3.01 -16.31 5.00
N GLU A 111 2.14 -17.26 5.38
CA GLU A 111 2.53 -18.65 5.64
C GLU A 111 2.68 -19.40 4.30
N LYS A 112 1.72 -19.20 3.38
CA LYS A 112 1.69 -19.87 2.08
C LYS A 112 2.74 -19.39 1.07
N GLY A 113 3.01 -18.09 1.01
CA GLY A 113 4.01 -17.52 0.09
C GLY A 113 5.46 -17.68 0.57
N LYS A 114 5.70 -18.28 1.74
CA LYS A 114 7.03 -18.71 2.17
C LYS A 114 7.24 -20.20 1.82
N GLU A 115 6.17 -20.98 1.83
CA GLU A 115 6.15 -22.39 1.40
C GLU A 115 6.27 -22.52 -0.12
N GLU A 116 5.56 -21.69 -0.90
CA GLU A 116 5.61 -21.70 -2.38
C GLU A 116 6.98 -21.21 -2.95
N GLU A 117 7.72 -20.36 -2.22
CA GLU A 117 9.06 -19.88 -2.62
C GLU A 117 10.16 -20.85 -2.16
N GLU A 118 9.94 -21.67 -1.12
CA GLU A 118 10.85 -22.75 -0.70
C GLU A 118 10.67 -24.03 -1.54
N GLU A 119 9.45 -24.35 -2.03
CA GLU A 119 9.22 -25.49 -2.95
C GLU A 119 9.86 -25.27 -4.34
N GLU A 120 9.74 -24.07 -4.95
CA GLU A 120 10.39 -23.79 -6.24
C GLU A 120 11.92 -23.84 -6.14
N GLU A 121 12.51 -23.44 -5.00
CA GLU A 121 13.97 -23.44 -4.80
C GLU A 121 14.54 -24.84 -4.46
N GLU A 122 13.72 -25.77 -3.94
CA GLU A 122 14.09 -27.19 -3.78
C GLU A 122 13.96 -27.98 -5.09
N GLU A 123 12.90 -27.77 -5.90
CA GLU A 123 12.77 -28.44 -7.20
C GLU A 123 13.89 -28.04 -8.19
N GLU A 124 14.27 -26.75 -8.26
CA GLU A 124 15.38 -26.32 -9.12
C GLU A 124 16.74 -26.92 -8.71
N LYS A 125 16.91 -27.27 -7.43
CA LYS A 125 18.15 -27.86 -6.91
C LYS A 125 18.27 -29.36 -7.17
N GLU A 126 17.17 -30.09 -7.06
CA GLU A 126 17.15 -31.53 -7.39
C GLU A 126 17.37 -31.75 -8.89
N GLU A 127 16.83 -30.88 -9.75
CA GLU A 127 17.09 -30.95 -11.20
C GLU A 127 18.56 -30.65 -11.56
N GLU A 128 19.22 -29.70 -10.89
CA GLU A 128 20.67 -29.43 -11.11
C GLU A 128 21.56 -30.60 -10.64
N GLU A 129 21.23 -31.25 -9.51
CA GLU A 129 22.01 -32.39 -9.00
C GLU A 129 21.85 -33.66 -9.89
N GLU A 130 20.67 -33.92 -10.45
CA GLU A 130 20.47 -35.04 -11.39
C GLU A 130 21.20 -34.82 -12.73
N GLU A 131 21.26 -33.59 -13.26
CA GLU A 131 22.02 -33.30 -14.49
C GLU A 131 23.55 -33.41 -14.29
N GLU A 132 24.09 -33.04 -13.13
CA GLU A 132 25.53 -33.20 -12.84
C GLU A 132 25.96 -34.68 -12.66
N GLU A 133 25.09 -35.54 -12.11
CA GLU A 133 25.38 -36.98 -11.97
C GLU A 133 25.36 -37.73 -13.32
N GLU A 134 24.50 -37.32 -14.28
CA GLU A 134 24.48 -37.91 -15.62
C GLU A 134 25.71 -37.52 -16.48
N GLU A 135 26.31 -36.33 -16.27
CA GLU A 135 27.54 -35.91 -16.96
C GLU A 135 28.83 -36.59 -16.43
N GLU A 136 28.86 -37.05 -15.17
CA GLU A 136 30.03 -37.78 -14.61
C GLU A 136 30.06 -39.28 -14.96
N GLU A 137 28.95 -39.89 -15.40
CA GLU A 137 28.88 -41.30 -15.81
C GLU A 137 29.16 -41.55 -17.33
N GLU A 138 29.35 -40.51 -18.16
CA GLU A 138 29.75 -40.59 -19.59
C GLU A 138 31.27 -40.43 -19.83
#